data_AF-A0A3E1KS48-F1
#
_entry.id   AF-A0A3E1KS48-F1
#
_cell.length_a   1.000
_cell.length_b   1.000
_cell.length_c   1.000
_cell.angle_alpha   90.00
_cell.angle_beta   90.00
_cell.angle_gamma   90.00
#
_symmetry.space_group_name_H-M   'P 1'
#
loop_
_entity.id
_entity.type
_entity.pdbx_description
1 polymer ?
#
loop_
_entity_poly.entity_id
_entity_poly.type
_entity_poly.pdbx_seq_one_letter_code
_entity_poly.pdbx_strand_id
1 'polypeptide(L)'
;MQQIEIGQMVFLRDGEVGVGAVRDIRNDGAELVINIENGGDFVLPASVVRDVHSGKVMLDVDQLPDEVRNALRHPHDNELQTSTYAASNPQDGALK
;
A
#
# COMPACT_ATOMS: atom_id res chain seq x y z
N MET A 1 -17.09 -4.18 6.58
CA MET A 1 -15.77 -4.05 5.95
C MET A 1 -15.98 -4.01 4.45
N GLN A 2 -15.26 -3.14 3.73
CA GLN A 2 -15.32 -3.12 2.27
C GLN A 2 -14.52 -4.29 1.69
N GLN A 3 -14.81 -4.65 0.44
CA GLN A 3 -14.08 -5.69 -0.26
C GLN A 3 -12.69 -5.19 -0.68
N ILE A 4 -11.71 -6.07 -0.64
CA ILE A 4 -10.36 -5.81 -1.17
C ILE A 4 -10.39 -6.03 -2.68
N GLU A 5 -9.79 -5.10 -3.41
CA GLU A 5 -9.73 -5.11 -4.87
C GLU A 5 -8.28 -4.92 -5.34
N ILE A 6 -7.97 -5.51 -6.49
CA ILE A 6 -6.67 -5.33 -7.16
C ILE A 6 -6.49 -3.86 -7.52
N GLY A 7 -5.29 -3.32 -7.26
CA GLY A 7 -4.92 -1.93 -7.48
C GLY A 7 -5.16 -1.01 -6.29
N GLN A 8 -5.82 -1.46 -5.22
CA GLN A 8 -5.96 -0.66 -4.01
C GLN A 8 -4.60 -0.42 -3.34
N MET A 9 -4.39 0.82 -2.88
CA MET A 9 -3.17 1.17 -2.15
C MET A 9 -3.18 0.61 -0.73
N VAL A 10 -1.99 0.21 -0.29
CA VAL A 10 -1.76 -0.46 0.99
C VAL A 10 -1.02 0.48 1.94
N PHE A 11 -1.44 0.54 3.20
CA PHE A 11 -0.92 1.46 4.21
C PHE A 11 -0.69 0.74 5.54
N LEU A 12 0.29 1.20 6.32
CA LEU A 12 0.52 0.72 7.68
C LEU A 12 -0.28 1.53 8.71
N ARG A 13 -0.40 2.85 8.50
CA ARG A 13 -1.17 3.77 9.35
C ARG A 13 -1.93 4.79 8.51
N ASP A 14 -3.07 5.25 9.03
CA ASP A 14 -3.82 6.30 8.33
C ASP A 14 -3.07 7.63 8.42
N GLY A 15 -3.09 8.40 7.34
CA GLY A 15 -2.30 9.63 7.21
C GLY A 15 -0.83 9.44 6.80
N GLU A 16 -0.35 8.20 6.63
CA GLU A 16 0.99 7.91 6.10
C GLU A 16 0.97 7.70 4.58
N VAL A 17 2.16 7.68 3.97
CA VAL A 17 2.37 7.34 2.56
C VAL A 17 2.05 5.85 2.37
N GLY A 18 1.41 5.52 1.24
CA GLY A 18 1.17 4.13 0.87
C GLY A 18 2.49 3.38 0.70
N VAL A 19 2.56 2.16 1.19
CA VAL A 19 3.78 1.33 1.11
C VAL A 19 3.80 0.44 -0.14
N GLY A 20 2.70 0.42 -0.87
CA GLY A 20 2.48 -0.54 -1.94
C GLY A 20 1.05 -0.62 -2.43
N ALA A 21 0.75 -1.65 -3.22
CA ALA A 21 -0.58 -1.91 -3.76
C ALA A 21 -0.90 -3.41 -3.84
N VAL A 22 -2.19 -3.75 -3.79
CA VAL A 22 -2.69 -5.10 -4.03
C VAL A 22 -2.53 -5.42 -5.52
N ARG A 23 -1.79 -6.49 -5.84
CA ARG A 23 -1.56 -6.94 -7.22
C ARG A 23 -2.45 -8.10 -7.64
N ASP A 24 -2.81 -8.96 -6.70
CA ASP A 24 -3.60 -10.16 -6.97
C ASP A 24 -4.30 -10.63 -5.70
N ILE A 25 -5.40 -11.36 -5.86
CA ILE A 25 -6.21 -11.92 -4.77
C ILE A 25 -6.39 -13.40 -5.09
N ARG A 26 -5.92 -14.26 -4.17
CA ARG A 26 -5.83 -15.71 -4.36
C ARG A 26 -6.65 -16.45 -3.32
N ASN A 27 -6.86 -17.75 -3.57
CA ASN A 27 -7.54 -18.66 -2.65
C ASN A 27 -8.89 -18.08 -2.15
N ASP A 28 -9.71 -17.59 -3.08
CA ASP A 28 -11.02 -17.01 -2.78
C ASP A 28 -10.96 -15.83 -1.76
N GLY A 29 -9.87 -15.05 -1.81
CA GLY A 29 -9.66 -13.91 -0.92
C GLY A 29 -8.92 -14.23 0.37
N ALA A 30 -8.47 -15.48 0.57
CA ALA A 30 -7.67 -15.84 1.74
C ALA A 30 -6.21 -15.34 1.66
N GLU A 31 -5.68 -15.12 0.45
CA GLU A 31 -4.33 -14.64 0.23
C GLU A 31 -4.32 -13.42 -0.68
N LEU A 32 -3.46 -12.45 -0.36
CA LEU A 32 -3.25 -11.22 -1.09
C LEU A 32 -1.82 -11.17 -1.58
N VAL A 33 -1.62 -10.87 -2.86
CA VAL A 33 -0.30 -10.51 -3.37
C VAL A 33 -0.17 -9.00 -3.27
N ILE A 34 0.76 -8.54 -2.44
CA ILE A 34 1.02 -7.12 -2.21
C ILE A 34 2.39 -6.80 -2.76
N ASN A 35 2.46 -5.82 -3.65
CA ASN A 35 3.73 -5.23 -4.05
C ASN A 35 4.10 -4.13 -3.08
N ILE A 36 5.23 -4.30 -2.40
CA ILE A 36 5.85 -3.26 -1.58
C ILE A 36 6.86 -2.52 -2.43
N GLU A 37 6.80 -1.19 -2.44
CA GLU A 37 7.73 -0.35 -3.19
C GLU A 37 9.17 -0.68 -2.77
N ASN A 38 10.04 -0.95 -3.77
CA ASN A 38 11.42 -1.40 -3.58
C ASN A 38 11.61 -2.75 -2.84
N GLY A 39 10.54 -3.38 -2.38
CA GLY A 39 10.54 -4.68 -1.70
C GLY A 39 10.11 -5.85 -2.60
N GLY A 40 9.30 -5.59 -3.63
CA GLY A 40 8.76 -6.61 -4.52
C GLY A 40 7.41 -7.18 -4.05
N ASP A 41 7.04 -8.33 -4.60
CA ASP A 41 5.74 -8.95 -4.35
C ASP A 41 5.81 -9.94 -3.18
N PHE A 42 4.87 -9.81 -2.23
CA PHE A 42 4.72 -10.70 -1.09
C PHE A 42 3.33 -11.31 -1.07
N VAL A 43 3.24 -12.60 -0.74
CA VAL A 43 1.96 -13.28 -0.51
C VAL A 43 1.65 -13.21 0.98
N LEU A 44 0.55 -12.56 1.33
CA LEU A 44 0.14 -12.33 2.71
C LEU A 44 -1.27 -12.88 2.94
N PRO A 45 -1.54 -13.52 4.09
CA PRO A 45 -2.90 -13.95 4.39
C PRO A 45 -3.78 -12.73 4.64
N ALA A 46 -5.04 -12.75 4.19
CA ALA A 46 -5.96 -11.64 4.38
C ALA A 46 -6.17 -11.26 5.86
N SER A 47 -5.84 -12.15 6.81
CA SER A 47 -5.85 -11.86 8.25
C SER A 47 -4.89 -10.75 8.68
N VAL A 48 -3.85 -10.44 7.89
CA VAL A 48 -2.98 -9.29 8.19
C VAL A 48 -3.66 -7.95 7.88
N VAL A 49 -4.82 -7.95 7.22
CA VAL A 49 -5.57 -6.72 6.93
C VAL A 49 -6.42 -6.37 8.15
N ARG A 50 -6.12 -5.23 8.76
CA ARG A 50 -6.86 -4.74 9.93
C ARG A 50 -8.10 -3.94 9.56
N ASP A 51 -8.07 -3.24 8.43
CA ASP A 51 -9.22 -2.44 7.95
C ASP A 51 -9.13 -2.17 6.44
N VAL A 52 -10.28 -1.91 5.83
CA VAL A 52 -10.40 -1.51 4.41
C VAL A 52 -11.45 -0.41 4.29
N HIS A 53 -10.99 0.81 4.03
CA HIS A 53 -11.86 1.98 3.92
C HIS A 53 -11.35 2.96 2.87
N SER A 54 -12.26 3.65 2.19
CA SER A 54 -11.92 4.70 1.22
C SER A 54 -10.92 4.27 0.12
N GLY A 55 -10.98 3.00 -0.31
CA GLY A 55 -10.04 2.43 -1.30
C GLY A 55 -8.63 2.16 -0.76
N LYS A 56 -8.43 2.27 0.56
CA LYS A 56 -7.18 1.94 1.26
C LYS A 56 -7.30 0.59 1.94
N VAL A 57 -6.23 -0.20 1.86
CA VAL A 57 -6.06 -1.45 2.60
C VAL A 57 -5.06 -1.21 3.72
N MET A 58 -5.49 -1.39 4.97
CA MET A 58 -4.67 -1.15 6.15
C MET A 58 -4.10 -2.48 6.66
N LEU A 59 -2.77 -2.59 6.74
CA LEU A 59 -2.11 -3.77 7.29
C LEU A 59 -1.86 -3.64 8.80
N ASP A 60 -1.90 -4.78 9.47
CA ASP A 60 -1.45 -4.95 10.85
C ASP A 60 0.04 -5.30 10.86
N VAL A 61 0.88 -4.32 11.22
CA VAL A 61 2.33 -4.45 11.28
C VAL A 61 2.75 -5.60 12.21
N ASP A 62 1.99 -5.86 13.28
CA ASP A 62 2.31 -6.89 14.27
C ASP A 62 2.08 -8.31 13.74
N GLN A 63 1.31 -8.46 12.66
CA GLN A 63 1.07 -9.73 11.97
C GLN A 63 1.90 -9.93 10.70
N LEU A 64 2.67 -8.92 10.29
CA LEU A 64 3.52 -9.03 9.10
C LEU A 64 4.73 -9.95 9.34
N PRO A 65 5.07 -10.80 8.37
CA PRO A 65 6.33 -11.54 8.38
C PRO A 65 7.54 -10.60 8.46
N ASP A 66 8.64 -11.07 9.06
CA ASP A 66 9.84 -10.25 9.26
C ASP A 66 10.47 -9.80 7.93
N GLU A 67 10.37 -10.59 6.86
CA GLU A 67 10.82 -10.21 5.52
C GLU A 67 10.08 -8.97 4.99
N VAL A 68 8.77 -8.89 5.22
CA VAL A 68 7.96 -7.74 4.79
C VAL A 68 8.28 -6.53 5.65
N ARG A 69 8.43 -6.71 6.97
CA ARG A 69 8.86 -5.63 7.88
C ARG A 69 10.23 -5.08 7.49
N ASN A 70 11.15 -5.93 7.04
CA ASN A 70 12.46 -5.54 6.58
C ASN A 70 12.36 -4.77 5.25
N ALA A 71 11.55 -5.21 4.30
CA ALA A 71 11.29 -4.47 3.06
C ALA A 71 10.72 -3.08 3.34
N LEU A 72 9.81 -2.97 4.31
CA LEU A 72 9.19 -1.71 4.76
C LEU A 72 10.15 -0.78 5.52
N ARG A 73 11.28 -1.28 6.05
CA ARG A 73 12.31 -0.47 6.74
C ARG A 73 13.33 0.14 5.78
N HIS A 74 13.43 -0.35 4.55
CA HIS A 74 14.42 0.08 3.57
C HIS A 74 13.84 0.85 2.37
N PRO A 75 12.74 1.63 2.46
CA PRO A 75 12.21 2.34 1.29
C PRO A 75 13.21 3.37 0.72
N HIS A 76 14.23 3.77 1.50
CA HIS A 76 15.25 4.76 1.11
C HIS A 76 16.67 4.20 0.94
N ASP A 77 16.92 2.89 1.00
CA ASP A 77 18.31 2.38 0.87
C ASP A 77 18.82 2.33 -0.58
N ASN A 78 17.99 2.77 -1.53
CA ASN A 78 18.38 2.99 -2.92
C ASN A 78 17.94 4.38 -3.38
N GLU A 79 18.46 5.44 -2.76
CA GLU A 79 18.30 6.80 -3.26
C GLU A 79 19.09 6.99 -4.57
N LEU A 80 18.36 7.00 -5.69
CA LEU A 80 18.56 8.04 -6.68
C LEU A 80 17.33 8.94 -6.69
N GLN A 81 17.54 10.18 -6.23
CA GLN A 81 16.62 11.30 -6.36
C GLN A 81 16.03 11.37 -7.78
N THR A 82 14.70 11.21 -7.90
CA THR A 82 13.81 12.15 -8.61
C THR A 82 12.43 11.52 -8.77
N SER A 83 11.48 11.92 -7.94
CA SER A 83 10.15 12.13 -8.47
C SER A 83 9.46 13.31 -7.79
N THR A 84 9.66 14.47 -8.39
CA THR A 84 8.64 15.49 -8.46
C THR A 84 7.40 14.88 -9.12
N TYR A 85 6.51 14.27 -8.33
CA TYR A 85 5.08 14.31 -8.59
C TYR A 85 4.57 15.52 -7.79
N ALA A 86 4.64 16.74 -8.32
CA ALA A 86 3.66 17.25 -9.27
C ALA A 86 2.23 16.81 -8.92
N ALA A 87 1.79 17.10 -7.68
CA ALA A 87 0.38 17.33 -7.43
C ALA A 87 -0.01 18.59 -8.22
N SER A 88 -0.73 18.33 -9.31
CA SER A 88 -1.27 19.28 -10.26
C SER A 88 -1.97 20.47 -9.58
N ASN A 89 -1.46 21.67 -9.86
CA ASN A 89 -2.16 22.94 -10.05
C ASN A 89 -3.25 23.36 -9.03
N PRO A 90 -2.99 24.33 -8.13
CA PRO A 90 -3.99 24.84 -7.18
C PRO A 90 -4.94 25.93 -7.74
N GLN A 91 -5.23 25.99 -9.05
CA GLN A 91 -5.95 27.16 -9.62
C GLN A 91 -7.22 26.90 -10.47
N ASP A 92 -7.65 25.66 -10.73
CA ASP A 92 -8.86 25.42 -11.58
C ASP A 92 -10.18 25.36 -10.80
N GLY A 93 -10.35 26.28 -9.85
CA GLY A 93 -11.53 26.32 -8.98
C GLY A 93 -12.03 27.74 -8.68
N ALA A 94 -11.93 28.67 -9.64
CA ALA A 94 -12.61 29.96 -9.54
C ALA A 94 -13.76 30.01 -10.56
N LEU A 95 -14.94 29.61 -10.10
CA LEU A 95 -16.21 29.98 -10.71
C LEU A 95 -16.30 31.52 -10.79
N LYS A 96 -16.32 32.08 -12.00
CA LYS A 96 -17.14 33.23 -12.42
C LYS A 96 -17.39 33.19 -13.93
#